data_AF-A0A5C7RL58-F1
#
_entry.id   AF-A0A5C7RL58-F1
#
_cell.length_a   1.000
_cell.length_b   1.000
_cell.length_c   1.000
_cell.angle_alpha   90.00
_cell.angle_beta   90.00
_cell.angle_gamma   90.00
#
_symmetry.space_group_name_H-M   'P 1'
#
loop_
_entity.id
_entity.type
_entity.pdbx_description
1 polymer ?
#
loop_
_entity_poly.entity_id
_entity_poly.type
_entity_poly.pdbx_seq_one_letter_code
_entity_poly.pdbx_strand_id
1 'polypeptide(L)'
;GSTSKNPSDEDYAAQAGNLIFFDALPMQPVKLGVDIMTPHMGRWYAEGAKKPNTAETVPADWHDPNPIAFLVAHDISLLFSFALRPSAPQQVKDSINLDEVAYVLEQALLYAGAGAKTATGYGGFTKAPDLLASLQQIVESQQKNQAEQRANAEKAAQKDAYLASLSPLESELEQLEHVSAWIKALEAGHWKEDAIKEAAQAIKQRMQALKKWAETSKAKKPEKDKDHQATLVVLKYLK
;
A
#
# COMPACT_ATOMS: atom_id res chain seq x y z
N GLY A 1 19.61 -16.41 24.72
CA GLY A 1 18.82 -15.75 25.77
C GLY A 1 19.75 -15.49 26.93
N SER A 2 19.60 -14.35 27.61
CA SER A 2 20.49 -13.94 28.70
C SER A 2 20.43 -14.96 29.86
N THR A 3 21.59 -15.43 30.30
CA THR A 3 21.74 -16.34 31.45
C THR A 3 21.93 -15.59 32.77
N SER A 4 22.11 -14.27 32.73
CA SER A 4 22.36 -13.42 33.88
C SER A 4 21.58 -12.11 33.80
N LYS A 5 20.99 -11.67 34.92
CA LYS A 5 20.35 -10.34 34.98
C LYS A 5 21.35 -9.19 34.90
N ASN A 6 22.64 -9.48 35.04
CA ASN A 6 23.71 -8.50 34.95
C ASN A 6 24.42 -8.64 33.59
N PRO A 7 24.29 -7.67 32.67
CA PRO A 7 24.84 -7.78 31.32
C PRO A 7 26.37 -7.83 31.28
N SER A 8 27.06 -7.48 32.38
CA SER A 8 28.51 -7.64 32.49
C SER A 8 28.96 -9.09 32.77
N ASP A 9 28.04 -9.97 33.17
CA ASP A 9 28.33 -11.34 33.56
C ASP A 9 27.98 -12.34 32.43
N GLU A 10 27.82 -11.86 31.19
CA GLU A 10 27.55 -12.69 30.03
C GLU A 10 28.84 -13.11 29.31
N ASP A 11 29.04 -14.43 29.16
CA ASP A 11 30.17 -15.03 28.44
C ASP A 11 30.02 -15.00 26.90
N TYR A 12 29.03 -14.27 26.37
CA TYR A 12 28.75 -14.22 24.93
C TYR A 12 28.72 -12.79 24.42
N ALA A 13 29.19 -12.60 23.18
CA ALA A 13 29.11 -11.31 22.52
C ALA A 13 27.64 -10.87 22.39
N ALA A 14 27.34 -9.64 22.82
CA ALA A 14 26.01 -9.07 22.70
C ALA A 14 25.57 -9.04 21.22
N GLN A 15 24.39 -9.61 20.94
CA GLN A 15 23.83 -9.65 19.59
C GLN A 15 22.36 -9.22 19.59
N ALA A 16 21.97 -8.42 18.61
CA ALA A 16 20.58 -8.09 18.35
C ALA A 16 19.88 -9.17 17.52
N GLY A 17 18.60 -9.43 17.79
CA GLY A 17 17.78 -10.35 16.98
C GLY A 17 17.61 -9.86 15.54
N ASN A 18 17.68 -10.78 14.57
CA ASN A 18 17.61 -10.49 13.13
C ASN A 18 16.18 -10.52 12.56
N LEU A 19 15.20 -10.88 13.38
CA LEU A 19 13.78 -10.90 13.04
C LEU A 19 13.06 -9.88 13.94
N ILE A 20 12.16 -9.11 13.34
CA ILE A 20 11.32 -8.13 14.03
C ILE A 20 9.91 -8.69 14.00
N PHE A 21 9.31 -8.91 15.18
CA PHE A 21 7.88 -9.15 15.31
C PHE A 21 7.21 -7.83 15.66
N PHE A 22 6.23 -7.42 14.87
CA PHE A 22 5.44 -6.23 15.14
C PHE A 22 4.24 -6.57 16.03
N ASP A 23 3.62 -5.54 16.58
CA ASP A 23 2.38 -5.70 17.32
C ASP A 23 1.28 -6.30 16.43
N ALA A 24 0.46 -7.16 17.02
CA ALA A 24 -0.69 -7.73 16.35
C ALA A 24 -1.80 -6.69 16.24
N LEU A 25 -2.16 -6.32 15.00
CA LEU A 25 -3.11 -5.23 14.75
C LEU A 25 -4.52 -5.77 14.49
N PRO A 26 -5.56 -5.17 15.07
CA PRO A 26 -6.94 -5.56 14.77
C PRO A 26 -7.32 -5.21 13.34
N MET A 27 -7.90 -6.17 12.62
CA MET A 27 -8.35 -5.98 11.24
C MET A 27 -9.73 -5.34 11.14
N GLN A 28 -10.47 -5.33 12.25
CA GLN A 28 -11.79 -4.75 12.40
C GLN A 28 -11.92 -4.20 13.83
N PRO A 29 -12.88 -3.27 14.09
CA PRO A 29 -13.16 -2.81 15.45
C PRO A 29 -13.38 -3.98 16.41
N VAL A 30 -12.66 -3.96 17.53
CA VAL A 30 -12.69 -5.04 18.53
C VAL A 30 -13.96 -4.93 19.37
N LYS A 31 -14.68 -6.04 19.51
CA LYS A 31 -15.79 -6.16 20.46
C LYS A 31 -15.25 -6.59 21.82
N LEU A 32 -15.48 -5.75 22.83
CA LEU A 32 -15.11 -6.04 24.20
C LEU A 32 -16.32 -6.49 25.00
N GLY A 33 -16.15 -7.59 25.73
CA GLY A 33 -17.06 -8.04 26.78
C GLY A 33 -16.40 -7.92 28.14
N VAL A 34 -17.20 -8.12 29.19
CA VAL A 34 -16.73 -8.23 30.57
C VAL A 34 -16.95 -9.66 31.02
N ASP A 35 -15.92 -10.26 31.58
CA ASP A 35 -16.00 -11.56 32.25
C ASP A 35 -15.47 -11.44 33.69
N ILE A 36 -15.77 -12.42 34.53
CA ILE A 36 -15.48 -12.39 35.97
C ILE A 36 -14.66 -13.63 36.33
N MET A 37 -13.53 -13.42 37.01
CA MET A 37 -12.85 -14.51 37.72
C MET A 37 -13.14 -14.44 39.21
N THR A 38 -13.26 -15.60 39.85
CA THR A 38 -13.52 -15.72 41.29
C THR A 38 -12.41 -16.52 41.98
N PRO A 39 -11.16 -16.00 42.04
CA PRO A 39 -10.10 -16.65 42.80
C PRO A 39 -10.52 -16.80 44.27
N HIS A 40 -10.39 -18.03 44.77
CA HIS A 40 -10.77 -18.42 46.12
C HIS A 40 -9.58 -18.42 47.08
N MET A 41 -8.37 -18.75 46.60
CA MET A 41 -7.16 -18.90 47.45
C MET A 41 -6.18 -17.72 47.37
N GLY A 42 -6.67 -16.51 47.12
CA GLY A 42 -5.82 -15.34 46.87
C GLY A 42 -4.82 -15.04 47.99
N ARG A 43 -5.25 -15.12 49.26
CA ARG A 43 -4.40 -14.85 50.43
C ARG A 43 -3.33 -15.91 50.65
N TRP A 44 -3.63 -17.17 50.37
CA TRP A 44 -2.64 -18.25 50.38
C TRP A 44 -1.50 -17.95 49.39
N TYR A 45 -1.81 -17.65 48.13
CA TYR A 45 -0.79 -17.37 47.13
C TYR A 45 0.02 -16.10 47.44
N ALA A 46 -0.61 -15.07 48.02
CA ALA A 46 0.05 -13.80 48.30
C ALA A 46 0.90 -13.81 49.59
N GLU A 47 0.43 -14.47 50.65
CA GLU A 47 0.99 -14.35 52.00
C GLU A 47 1.34 -15.69 52.67
N GLY A 48 0.97 -16.82 52.09
CA GLY A 48 1.14 -18.16 52.67
C GLY A 48 2.57 -18.48 53.11
N ALA A 49 3.57 -18.03 52.35
CA ALA A 49 4.98 -18.20 52.70
C ALA A 49 5.44 -17.31 53.87
N LYS A 50 4.82 -16.12 54.04
CA LYS A 50 5.20 -15.13 55.06
C LYS A 50 4.50 -15.39 56.40
N LYS A 51 3.28 -15.92 56.35
CA LYS A 51 2.46 -16.23 57.51
C LYS A 51 1.94 -17.66 57.37
N PRO A 52 2.77 -18.69 57.53
CA PRO A 52 2.30 -20.07 57.38
C PRO A 52 1.32 -20.45 58.50
N ASN A 53 0.44 -21.42 58.22
CA ASN A 53 -0.45 -22.08 59.19
C ASN A 53 -1.46 -21.18 59.92
N THR A 54 -1.96 -20.12 59.27
CA THR A 54 -3.12 -19.34 59.79
C THR A 54 -4.38 -19.68 59.01
N ALA A 55 -5.56 -19.43 59.60
CA ALA A 55 -6.83 -19.69 58.93
C ALA A 55 -6.99 -18.92 57.61
N GLU A 56 -6.41 -17.71 57.50
CA GLU A 56 -6.48 -16.91 56.26
C GLU A 56 -5.43 -17.26 55.21
N THR A 57 -4.37 -17.99 55.58
CA THR A 57 -3.20 -18.24 54.73
C THR A 57 -2.82 -19.72 54.68
N VAL A 58 -3.78 -20.60 54.94
CA VAL A 58 -3.69 -22.04 54.66
C VAL A 58 -4.44 -22.33 53.36
N PRO A 59 -3.98 -23.26 52.51
CA PRO A 59 -4.79 -23.72 51.39
C PRO A 59 -6.02 -24.44 51.93
N ALA A 60 -7.20 -23.89 51.67
CA ALA A 60 -8.46 -24.36 52.21
C ALA A 60 -9.63 -23.96 51.32
N ASP A 61 -10.71 -24.74 51.35
CA ASP A 61 -11.91 -24.60 50.50
C ASP A 61 -13.01 -23.70 51.11
N TRP A 62 -12.76 -23.06 52.27
CA TRP A 62 -13.73 -22.19 52.94
C TRP A 62 -13.43 -20.68 52.79
N HIS A 63 -12.40 -20.31 52.03
CA HIS A 63 -12.08 -18.91 51.77
C HIS A 63 -13.12 -18.28 50.85
N ASP A 64 -13.55 -17.04 51.12
CA ASP A 64 -14.54 -16.41 50.25
C ASP A 64 -13.96 -16.16 48.83
N PRO A 65 -14.72 -16.46 47.75
CA PRO A 65 -14.32 -16.09 46.41
C PRO A 65 -14.26 -14.57 46.27
N ASN A 66 -13.24 -14.05 45.59
CA ASN A 66 -13.11 -12.62 45.29
C ASN A 66 -13.42 -12.34 43.81
N PRO A 67 -14.62 -11.82 43.45
CA PRO A 67 -14.97 -11.54 42.06
C PRO A 67 -14.15 -10.38 41.48
N ILE A 68 -13.45 -10.64 40.38
CA ILE A 68 -12.65 -9.66 39.65
C ILE A 68 -13.13 -9.62 38.20
N ALA A 69 -13.76 -8.51 37.82
CA ALA A 69 -14.16 -8.25 36.44
C ALA A 69 -12.94 -7.89 35.57
N PHE A 70 -12.89 -8.40 34.35
CA PHE A 70 -11.85 -8.11 33.37
C PHE A 70 -12.40 -8.06 31.95
N LEU A 71 -11.71 -7.35 31.05
CA LEU A 71 -12.11 -7.21 29.65
C LEU A 71 -11.66 -8.40 28.82
N VAL A 72 -12.54 -8.84 27.92
CA VAL A 72 -12.29 -9.94 26.99
C VAL A 72 -12.64 -9.49 25.57
N ALA A 73 -11.73 -9.69 24.63
CA ALA A 73 -12.00 -9.49 23.21
C ALA A 73 -12.72 -10.71 22.63
N HIS A 74 -13.80 -10.48 21.89
CA HIS A 74 -14.61 -11.52 21.25
C HIS A 74 -14.51 -11.40 19.74
N ASP A 75 -14.55 -12.53 19.04
CA ASP A 75 -14.55 -12.63 17.56
C ASP A 75 -13.49 -11.73 16.89
N ILE A 76 -12.30 -11.67 17.49
CA ILE A 76 -11.23 -10.78 17.03
C ILE A 76 -10.43 -11.40 15.90
N SER A 77 -10.19 -10.61 14.86
CA SER A 77 -9.23 -10.95 13.80
C SER A 77 -8.02 -10.03 13.91
N LEU A 78 -6.84 -10.62 14.10
CA LEU A 78 -5.58 -9.90 14.25
C LEU A 78 -4.64 -10.20 13.07
N LEU A 79 -3.97 -9.16 12.58
CA LEU A 79 -2.86 -9.26 11.65
C LEU A 79 -1.55 -9.35 12.44
N PHE A 80 -0.91 -10.51 12.36
CA PHE A 80 0.45 -10.71 12.85
C PHE A 80 1.42 -10.45 11.70
N SER A 81 2.41 -9.60 11.94
CA SER A 81 3.42 -9.28 10.94
C SER A 81 4.82 -9.37 11.52
N PHE A 82 5.76 -9.82 10.69
CA PHE A 82 7.16 -9.93 11.03
C PHE A 82 8.01 -9.70 9.80
N ALA A 83 9.23 -9.21 10.00
CA ALA A 83 10.17 -8.92 8.92
C ALA A 83 11.61 -9.11 9.37
N LEU A 84 12.48 -9.37 8.41
CA LEU A 84 13.92 -9.36 8.65
C LEU A 84 14.38 -7.95 9.01
N ARG A 85 15.26 -7.85 10.01
CA ARG A 85 15.86 -6.57 10.39
C ARG A 85 16.64 -6.00 9.19
N PRO A 86 16.41 -4.73 8.80
CA PRO A 86 17.11 -4.15 7.66
C PRO A 86 18.64 -4.20 7.77
N SER A 87 19.17 -4.00 8.99
CA SER A 87 20.60 -4.03 9.29
C SER A 87 21.19 -5.44 9.47
N ALA A 88 20.40 -6.52 9.35
CA ALA A 88 20.94 -7.87 9.46
C ALA A 88 21.89 -8.17 8.28
N PRO A 89 23.02 -8.88 8.52
CA PRO A 89 23.91 -9.32 7.44
C PRO A 89 23.16 -10.19 6.43
N GLN A 90 23.54 -10.10 5.15
CA GLN A 90 22.84 -10.81 4.07
C GLN A 90 22.85 -12.32 4.28
N GLN A 91 23.99 -12.88 4.71
CA GLN A 91 24.12 -14.32 5.00
C GLN A 91 23.11 -14.80 6.06
N VAL A 92 22.77 -13.93 7.02
CA VAL A 92 21.79 -14.25 8.05
C VAL A 92 20.36 -14.13 7.52
N LYS A 93 20.09 -13.10 6.69
CA LYS A 93 18.80 -12.97 6.00
C LYS A 93 18.51 -14.21 5.15
N ASP A 94 19.51 -14.68 4.41
CA ASP A 94 19.40 -15.86 3.54
C ASP A 94 19.19 -17.16 4.33
N SER A 95 19.65 -17.21 5.58
CA SER A 95 19.46 -18.37 6.46
C SER A 95 18.10 -18.44 7.16
N ILE A 96 17.30 -17.35 7.14
CA ILE A 96 16.02 -17.30 7.82
C ILE A 96 14.90 -17.51 6.81
N ASN A 97 14.23 -18.65 6.90
CA ASN A 97 13.04 -18.94 6.11
C ASN A 97 11.80 -18.33 6.78
N LEU A 98 11.18 -17.33 6.13
CA LEU A 98 10.01 -16.65 6.67
C LEU A 98 8.75 -17.53 6.70
N ASP A 99 8.66 -18.57 5.86
CA ASP A 99 7.55 -19.52 5.89
C ASP A 99 7.62 -20.41 7.14
N GLU A 100 8.83 -20.82 7.54
CA GLU A 100 9.04 -21.55 8.79
C GLU A 100 8.73 -20.68 10.01
N VAL A 101 9.13 -19.40 9.98
CA VAL A 101 8.75 -18.44 11.02
C VAL A 101 7.23 -18.30 11.11
N ALA A 102 6.54 -18.17 9.97
CA ALA A 102 5.09 -18.10 9.91
C ALA A 102 4.45 -19.35 10.54
N TYR A 103 4.96 -20.53 10.19
CA TYR A 103 4.48 -21.81 10.69
C TYR A 103 4.69 -21.95 12.20
N VAL A 104 5.88 -21.62 12.72
CA VAL A 104 6.16 -21.67 14.16
C VAL A 104 5.28 -20.72 14.93
N LEU A 105 5.07 -19.50 14.41
CA LEU A 105 4.16 -18.52 15.03
C LEU A 105 2.72 -19.04 15.05
N GLU A 106 2.26 -19.64 13.94
CA GLU A 106 0.94 -20.27 13.83
C GLU A 106 0.76 -21.38 14.88
N GLN A 107 1.74 -22.29 15.01
CA GLN A 107 1.67 -23.37 16.00
C GLN A 107 1.71 -22.85 17.44
N ALA A 108 2.54 -21.83 17.71
CA ALA A 108 2.61 -21.22 19.03
C ALA A 108 1.27 -20.56 19.42
N LEU A 109 0.67 -19.81 18.51
CA LEU A 109 -0.62 -19.17 18.72
C LEU A 109 -1.78 -20.17 18.85
N LEU A 110 -1.70 -21.31 18.16
CA LEU A 110 -2.69 -22.39 18.26
C LEU A 110 -2.62 -23.14 19.59
N TYR A 111 -1.43 -23.51 20.05
CA TYR A 111 -1.27 -24.40 21.21
C TYR A 111 -0.96 -23.69 22.52
N ALA A 112 -0.17 -22.62 22.50
CA ALA A 112 0.17 -21.86 23.70
C ALA A 112 -0.77 -20.66 23.90
N GLY A 113 -1.33 -20.13 22.80
CA GLY A 113 -2.11 -18.90 22.81
C GLY A 113 -1.27 -17.66 23.12
N ALA A 114 -1.91 -16.50 23.14
CA ALA A 114 -1.32 -15.24 23.56
C ALA A 114 -2.29 -14.42 24.41
N GLY A 115 -1.74 -13.60 25.30
CA GLY A 115 -2.50 -12.81 26.27
C GLY A 115 -2.60 -13.47 27.64
N ALA A 116 -3.59 -13.07 28.42
CA ALA A 116 -3.80 -13.58 29.76
C ALA A 116 -4.64 -14.86 29.77
N LYS A 117 -4.48 -15.68 30.81
CA LYS A 117 -5.34 -16.84 31.11
C LYS A 117 -5.38 -17.93 30.01
N THR A 118 -4.29 -18.10 29.28
CA THR A 118 -4.20 -19.14 28.24
C THR A 118 -4.38 -20.55 28.78
N ALA A 119 -3.87 -20.82 29.99
CA ALA A 119 -4.06 -22.10 30.67
C ALA A 119 -5.53 -22.46 30.97
N THR A 120 -6.44 -21.47 30.99
CA THR A 120 -7.88 -21.72 31.19
C THR A 120 -8.68 -21.54 29.89
N GLY A 121 -8.01 -21.52 28.73
CA GLY A 121 -8.64 -21.54 27.41
C GLY A 121 -8.80 -20.18 26.73
N TYR A 122 -8.32 -19.08 27.31
CA TYR A 122 -8.37 -17.76 26.67
C TYR A 122 -7.20 -17.57 25.68
N GLY A 123 -7.36 -16.66 24.72
CA GLY A 123 -6.24 -16.22 23.89
C GLY A 123 -5.69 -17.28 22.93
N GLY A 124 -6.45 -18.35 22.65
CA GLY A 124 -6.16 -19.25 21.55
C GLY A 124 -6.49 -18.59 20.21
N PHE A 125 -5.66 -18.83 19.19
CA PHE A 125 -5.87 -18.30 17.86
C PHE A 125 -5.83 -19.42 16.82
N THR A 126 -6.59 -19.23 15.75
CA THR A 126 -6.55 -20.08 14.56
C THR A 126 -6.28 -19.23 13.33
N LYS A 127 -5.63 -19.82 12.33
CA LYS A 127 -5.40 -19.14 11.05
C LYS A 127 -6.73 -18.87 10.33
N ALA A 128 -6.84 -17.67 9.75
CA ALA A 128 -7.98 -17.26 8.93
C ALA A 128 -7.56 -17.16 7.45
N PRO A 129 -7.61 -18.27 6.68
CA PRO A 129 -7.11 -18.29 5.30
C PRO A 129 -7.84 -17.31 4.39
N ASP A 130 -9.14 -17.14 4.57
CA ASP A 130 -9.95 -16.24 3.74
C ASP A 130 -9.57 -14.75 3.95
N LEU A 131 -9.26 -14.37 5.19
CA LEU A 131 -8.78 -13.02 5.52
C LEU A 131 -7.40 -12.78 4.92
N LEU A 132 -6.50 -13.77 4.98
CA LEU A 132 -5.17 -13.67 4.38
C LEU A 132 -5.25 -13.52 2.85
N ALA A 133 -6.09 -14.32 2.18
CA ALA A 133 -6.31 -14.21 0.74
C ALA A 133 -6.87 -12.83 0.35
N SER A 134 -7.83 -12.32 1.12
CA SER A 134 -8.39 -10.98 0.92
C SER A 134 -7.34 -9.88 1.07
N LEU A 135 -6.46 -9.99 2.07
CA LEU A 135 -5.36 -9.04 2.27
C LEU A 135 -4.35 -9.08 1.12
N GLN A 136 -4.01 -10.27 0.63
CA GLN A 136 -3.12 -10.42 -0.54
C GLN A 136 -3.70 -9.72 -1.77
N GLN A 137 -5.00 -9.93 -2.05
CA GLN A 137 -5.68 -9.25 -3.15
C GLN A 137 -5.67 -7.72 -3.01
N ILE A 138 -5.89 -7.20 -1.79
CA ILE A 138 -5.81 -5.75 -1.52
C ILE A 138 -4.40 -5.24 -1.81
N VAL A 139 -3.36 -5.90 -1.30
CA VAL A 139 -1.96 -5.50 -1.52
C VAL A 139 -1.60 -5.52 -3.00
N GLU A 140 -1.95 -6.58 -3.72
CA GLU A 140 -1.71 -6.69 -5.17
C GLU A 140 -2.42 -5.59 -5.96
N SER A 141 -3.68 -5.31 -5.63
CA SER A 141 -4.44 -4.24 -6.29
C SER A 141 -3.81 -2.86 -6.05
N GLN A 142 -3.35 -2.59 -4.83
CA GLN A 142 -2.66 -1.34 -4.50
C GLN A 142 -1.33 -1.22 -5.24
N GLN A 143 -0.55 -2.29 -5.32
CA GLN A 143 0.71 -2.31 -6.07
C GLN A 143 0.49 -2.06 -7.56
N LYS A 144 -0.51 -2.70 -8.17
CA LYS A 144 -0.88 -2.47 -9.59
C LYS A 144 -1.28 -1.03 -9.82
N ASN A 145 -2.18 -0.50 -8.99
CA ASN A 145 -2.62 0.90 -9.09
C ASN A 145 -1.45 1.88 -8.94
N GLN A 146 -0.53 1.63 -8.00
CA GLN A 146 0.65 2.47 -7.82
C GLN A 146 1.62 2.38 -9.01
N ALA A 147 1.82 1.19 -9.58
CA ALA A 147 2.66 1.01 -10.76
C ALA A 147 2.08 1.73 -11.99
N GLU A 148 0.77 1.64 -12.20
CA GLU A 148 0.07 2.35 -13.27
C GLU A 148 0.15 3.87 -13.09
N GLN A 149 -0.05 4.36 -11.87
CA GLN A 149 0.11 5.79 -11.56
C GLN A 149 1.53 6.28 -11.82
N ARG A 150 2.55 5.52 -11.44
CA ARG A 150 3.96 5.84 -11.72
C ARG A 150 4.24 5.86 -13.22
N ALA A 151 3.81 4.84 -13.95
CA ALA A 151 3.99 4.78 -15.40
C ALA A 151 3.28 5.94 -16.12
N ASN A 152 2.08 6.32 -15.68
CA ASN A 152 1.37 7.47 -16.23
C ASN A 152 2.05 8.80 -15.88
N ALA A 153 2.57 8.94 -14.65
CA ALA A 153 3.34 10.11 -14.23
C ALA A 153 4.65 10.25 -15.00
N GLU A 154 5.35 9.14 -15.24
CA GLU A 154 6.57 9.11 -16.07
C GLU A 154 6.28 9.51 -17.52
N LYS A 155 5.21 8.97 -18.12
CA LYS A 155 4.77 9.37 -19.47
C LYS A 155 4.38 10.85 -19.55
N ALA A 156 3.68 11.36 -18.54
CA ALA A 156 3.32 12.77 -18.46
C ALA A 156 4.60 13.65 -18.35
N ALA A 157 5.53 13.30 -17.46
CA ALA A 157 6.79 14.01 -17.31
C ALA A 157 7.64 13.98 -18.59
N GLN A 158 7.66 12.84 -19.30
CA GLN A 158 8.33 12.73 -20.61
C GLN A 158 7.65 13.61 -21.67
N LYS A 159 6.32 13.63 -21.72
CA LYS A 159 5.57 14.51 -22.63
C LYS A 159 5.85 15.97 -22.33
N ASP A 160 5.85 16.37 -21.06
CA ASP A 160 6.13 17.75 -20.64
C ASP A 160 7.56 18.15 -20.99
N ALA A 161 8.55 17.28 -20.75
CA ALA A 161 9.93 17.51 -21.14
C ALA A 161 10.10 17.62 -22.66
N TYR A 162 9.38 16.79 -23.43
CA TYR A 162 9.35 16.87 -24.89
C TYR A 162 8.75 18.21 -25.36
N LEU A 163 7.58 18.60 -24.83
CA LEU A 163 6.93 19.87 -25.16
C LEU A 163 7.79 21.09 -24.79
N ALA A 164 8.56 21.02 -23.71
CA ALA A 164 9.51 22.06 -23.30
C ALA A 164 10.77 22.13 -24.18
N SER A 165 11.09 21.06 -24.92
CA SER A 165 12.21 21.03 -25.87
C SER A 165 11.86 21.60 -27.25
N LEU A 166 10.57 21.75 -27.56
CA LEU A 166 10.07 22.31 -28.81
C LEU A 166 10.03 23.85 -28.77
N SER A 167 10.00 24.49 -29.94
CA SER A 167 9.71 25.93 -30.01
C SER A 167 8.29 26.24 -29.52
N PRO A 168 7.98 27.49 -29.09
CA PRO A 168 6.65 27.84 -28.59
C PRO A 168 5.51 27.46 -29.55
N LEU A 169 5.68 27.73 -30.85
CA LEU A 169 4.70 27.37 -31.88
C LEU A 169 4.55 25.86 -32.06
N GLU A 170 5.66 25.12 -32.06
CA GLU A 170 5.63 23.66 -32.21
C GLU A 170 4.98 22.99 -30.99
N SER A 171 5.24 23.51 -29.79
CA SER A 171 4.65 23.06 -28.53
C SER A 171 3.14 23.29 -28.49
N GLU A 172 2.67 24.48 -28.89
CA GLU A 172 1.24 24.79 -29.01
C GLU A 172 0.52 23.86 -30.00
N LEU A 173 1.13 23.62 -31.16
CA LEU A 173 0.55 22.73 -32.17
C LEU A 173 0.55 21.26 -31.72
N GLU A 174 1.51 20.83 -30.92
CA GLU A 174 1.59 19.47 -30.36
C GLU A 174 0.55 19.25 -29.25
N GLN A 175 0.19 20.31 -28.51
CA GLN A 175 -0.92 20.27 -27.54
C GLN A 175 -2.29 20.18 -28.23
N LEU A 176 -2.42 20.69 -29.46
CA LEU A 176 -3.63 20.53 -30.27
C LEU A 176 -3.65 19.14 -30.91
N GLU A 177 -4.40 18.21 -30.33
CA GLU A 177 -4.30 16.77 -30.63
C GLU A 177 -4.67 16.35 -32.07
N HIS A 178 -5.48 17.14 -32.79
CA HIS A 178 -6.06 16.74 -34.08
C HIS A 178 -6.09 17.87 -35.12
N VAL A 179 -6.09 17.51 -36.40
CA VAL A 179 -6.17 18.45 -37.55
C VAL A 179 -7.32 19.45 -37.40
N SER A 180 -8.49 19.01 -36.95
CA SER A 180 -9.64 19.92 -36.73
C SER A 180 -9.37 21.00 -35.68
N ALA A 181 -8.57 20.72 -34.66
CA ALA A 181 -8.18 21.69 -33.65
C ALA A 181 -7.19 22.72 -34.24
N TRP A 182 -6.24 22.28 -35.07
CA TRP A 182 -5.33 23.18 -35.80
C TRP A 182 -6.08 24.15 -36.71
N ILE A 183 -7.05 23.63 -37.49
CA ILE A 183 -7.86 24.47 -38.39
C ILE A 183 -8.70 25.48 -37.61
N LYS A 184 -9.36 25.05 -36.53
CA LYS A 184 -10.12 25.95 -35.66
C LYS A 184 -9.25 27.06 -35.07
N ALA A 185 -8.02 26.74 -34.67
CA ALA A 185 -7.08 27.72 -34.13
C ALA A 185 -6.65 28.76 -35.19
N LEU A 186 -6.43 28.32 -36.45
CA LEU A 186 -6.17 29.24 -37.57
C LEU A 186 -7.35 30.17 -37.85
N GLU A 187 -8.57 29.63 -37.91
CA GLU A 187 -9.79 30.40 -38.19
C GLU A 187 -10.13 31.37 -37.05
N ALA A 188 -9.85 30.99 -35.81
CA ALA A 188 -10.04 31.83 -34.63
C ALA A 188 -9.00 32.96 -34.48
N GLY A 189 -7.97 33.00 -35.34
CA GLY A 189 -6.90 34.00 -35.26
C GLY A 189 -6.03 33.83 -34.01
N HIS A 190 -5.80 32.58 -33.59
CA HIS A 190 -4.99 32.25 -32.41
C HIS A 190 -3.56 32.78 -32.54
N TRP A 191 -2.99 32.72 -33.74
CA TRP A 191 -1.71 33.31 -34.10
C TRP A 191 -1.91 34.62 -34.87
N LYS A 192 -1.08 35.63 -34.59
CA LYS A 192 -1.17 36.97 -35.19
C LYS A 192 0.06 37.31 -36.01
N GLU A 193 -0.12 38.19 -36.98
CA GLU A 193 0.97 38.76 -37.79
C GLU A 193 1.83 37.66 -38.43
N ASP A 194 3.16 37.70 -38.31
CA ASP A 194 4.05 36.74 -38.96
C ASP A 194 3.90 35.30 -38.42
N ALA A 195 3.43 35.14 -37.18
CA ALA A 195 3.23 33.83 -36.56
C ALA A 195 2.11 33.01 -37.21
N ILE A 196 1.12 33.64 -37.87
CA ILE A 196 0.04 32.90 -38.54
C ILE A 196 0.53 32.17 -39.80
N LYS A 197 1.49 32.77 -40.52
CA LYS A 197 2.10 32.17 -41.71
C LYS A 197 3.00 31.01 -41.33
N GLU A 198 3.80 31.18 -40.27
CA GLU A 198 4.62 30.11 -39.70
C GLU A 198 3.76 28.94 -39.19
N ALA A 199 2.68 29.23 -38.46
CA ALA A 199 1.72 28.23 -38.00
C ALA A 199 1.09 27.46 -39.17
N ALA A 200 0.63 28.17 -40.21
CA ALA A 200 0.05 27.54 -41.39
C ALA A 200 1.05 26.64 -42.13
N GLN A 201 2.33 27.04 -42.19
CA GLN A 201 3.39 26.26 -42.83
C GLN A 201 3.73 25.00 -42.02
N ALA A 202 3.80 25.10 -40.69
CA ALA A 202 3.99 23.97 -39.80
C ALA A 202 2.81 22.98 -39.85
N ILE A 203 1.57 23.48 -39.87
CA ILE A 203 0.36 22.65 -40.01
C ILE A 203 0.36 21.92 -41.36
N LYS A 204 0.74 22.58 -42.46
CA LYS A 204 0.88 21.93 -43.77
C LYS A 204 1.83 20.74 -43.71
N GLN A 205 3.02 20.91 -43.14
CA GLN A 205 4.01 19.83 -43.01
C GLN A 205 3.48 18.65 -42.18
N ARG A 206 2.83 18.93 -41.04
CA ARG A 206 2.21 17.89 -40.20
C ARG A 206 1.07 17.16 -40.91
N MET A 207 0.20 17.88 -41.62
CA MET A 207 -0.88 17.28 -42.42
C MET A 207 -0.33 16.37 -43.53
N GLN A 208 0.77 16.76 -44.18
CA GLN A 208 1.46 15.94 -45.19
C GLN A 208 2.03 14.67 -44.56
N ALA A 209 2.71 14.78 -43.41
CA ALA A 209 3.25 13.63 -42.68
C ALA A 209 2.14 12.64 -42.26
N LEU A 210 0.98 13.16 -41.85
CA LEU A 210 -0.20 12.36 -41.50
C LEU A 210 -0.99 11.83 -42.71
N LYS A 211 -0.56 12.12 -43.95
CA LYS A 211 -1.27 11.80 -45.21
C LYS A 211 -2.70 12.36 -45.27
N LYS A 212 -2.94 13.49 -44.62
CA LYS A 212 -4.22 14.23 -44.58
C LYS A 212 -4.20 15.53 -45.40
N TRP A 213 -3.15 15.75 -46.18
CA TRP A 213 -3.05 16.88 -47.11
C TRP A 213 -3.67 16.51 -48.47
N ALA A 214 -4.68 17.25 -48.91
CA ALA A 214 -5.43 16.97 -50.13
C ALA A 214 -5.71 18.25 -50.94
N GLU A 215 -4.85 18.53 -51.92
CA GLU A 215 -4.99 19.71 -52.80
C GLU A 215 -6.17 19.59 -53.79
N THR A 216 -6.55 18.35 -54.10
CA THR A 216 -7.73 18.04 -54.91
C THR A 216 -8.62 17.08 -54.16
N SER A 217 -9.94 17.32 -54.15
CA SER A 217 -10.88 16.40 -53.55
C SER A 217 -11.06 15.17 -54.43
N LYS A 218 -11.03 13.99 -53.81
CA LYS A 218 -11.39 12.71 -54.45
C LYS A 218 -12.88 12.38 -54.27
N ALA A 219 -13.61 13.19 -53.51
CA ALA A 219 -15.02 12.97 -53.22
C ALA A 219 -15.91 13.54 -54.34
N LYS A 220 -17.08 12.90 -54.57
CA LYS A 220 -18.11 13.41 -55.49
C LYS A 220 -18.63 14.81 -55.12
N LYS A 221 -18.45 15.20 -53.86
CA LYS A 221 -18.84 16.48 -53.25
C LYS A 221 -17.64 17.06 -52.51
N PRO A 222 -16.83 17.93 -53.15
CA PRO A 222 -15.62 18.50 -52.56
C PRO A 222 -15.86 19.21 -51.22
N GLU A 223 -17.06 19.75 -51.01
CA GLU A 223 -17.50 20.41 -49.78
C GLU A 223 -17.65 19.46 -48.57
N LYS A 224 -17.74 18.14 -48.80
CA LYS A 224 -17.85 17.13 -47.73
C LYS A 224 -16.52 16.44 -47.41
N ASP A 225 -15.47 16.75 -48.16
CA ASP A 225 -14.14 16.18 -48.00
C ASP A 225 -13.38 16.97 -46.93
N LYS A 226 -13.35 16.45 -45.69
CA LYS A 226 -12.80 17.16 -44.54
C LYS A 226 -11.31 17.49 -44.70
N ASP A 227 -10.53 16.60 -45.30
CA ASP A 227 -9.09 16.77 -45.49
C ASP A 227 -8.81 17.81 -46.58
N HIS A 228 -9.62 17.81 -47.65
CA HIS A 228 -9.57 18.85 -48.68
C HIS A 228 -9.99 20.22 -48.13
N GLN A 229 -11.09 20.30 -47.37
CA GLN A 229 -11.53 21.56 -46.76
C GLN A 229 -10.49 22.11 -45.77
N ALA A 230 -9.89 21.25 -44.93
CA ALA A 230 -8.79 21.63 -44.05
C ALA A 230 -7.59 22.17 -44.84
N THR A 231 -7.23 21.52 -45.96
CA THR A 231 -6.15 21.95 -46.86
C THR A 231 -6.42 23.35 -47.44
N LEU A 232 -7.66 23.63 -47.87
CA LEU A 232 -8.06 24.93 -48.39
C LEU A 232 -7.93 26.03 -47.32
N VAL A 233 -8.30 25.75 -46.07
CA VAL A 233 -8.14 26.71 -44.97
C VAL A 233 -6.66 27.05 -44.75
N VAL A 234 -5.78 26.03 -44.67
CA VAL A 234 -4.33 26.28 -44.49
C VAL A 234 -3.76 27.08 -45.66
N LEU A 235 -4.15 26.78 -46.90
CA LEU A 235 -3.70 27.52 -48.09
C LEU A 235 -4.11 28.99 -48.09
N LYS A 236 -5.21 29.37 -47.43
CA LYS A 236 -5.65 30.77 -47.29
C LYS A 236 -4.64 31.61 -46.52
N TYR A 237 -4.01 31.01 -45.50
CA TYR A 237 -3.07 31.68 -44.60
C TYR A 237 -1.60 31.57 -45.06
N LEU A 238 -1.33 30.82 -46.14
CA LEU A 238 0.00 30.72 -46.76
C LEU A 238 0.24 31.74 -47.90
N LYS A 239 -0.77 32.53 -48.25
CA LYS A 239 -0.68 33.63 -49.23
C LYS A 239 -0.20 34.91 -48.53
#